data_AF-A0A8C4QBB2-F1
#
_entry.id   AF-A0A8C4QBB2-F1
#
_cell.length_a   1.000
_cell.length_b   1.000
_cell.length_c   1.000
_cell.angle_alpha   90.00
_cell.angle_beta   90.00
_cell.angle_gamma   90.00
#
_symmetry.space_group_name_H-M   'P 1'
#
loop_
_entity.id
_entity.type
_entity.pdbx_description
1 polymer ?
#
loop_
_entity_poly.entity_id
_entity_poly.type
_entity_poly.pdbx_seq_one_letter_code
_entity_poly.pdbx_strand_id
1 'polypeptide(L)'
;MQELLEQLLRNVGASPSPALLVYFDNCSSNPSQNIFQGLDERQELIRQGFQHKGNPDLNLLQKLFQSAHSLYFHKMESILRLEQERIFVQDFSKLLHLHVFHSSLHACALEVVFYVQKKSTNYSLESILFPWVLEVLNLTPYDFYKVLESFVKAEPALPGGIVQHIQRCEHSILDCLAWITFEVIEVASWSVLAAC
;
A
#
# COMPACT_ATOMS: atom_id res chain seq x y z
N MET A 1 14.43 10.61 -11.23
CA MET A 1 13.07 9.99 -11.23
C MET A 1 13.11 8.53 -10.78
N GLN A 2 13.90 7.63 -11.40
CA GLN A 2 14.38 6.40 -10.73
C GLN A 2 14.96 6.73 -9.34
N GLU A 3 15.67 7.85 -9.26
CA GLU A 3 16.28 8.38 -8.06
C GLU A 3 15.31 8.69 -6.90
N LEU A 4 14.05 9.13 -7.14
CA LEU A 4 13.12 9.45 -6.03
C LEU A 4 12.63 8.17 -5.35
N LEU A 5 12.23 7.18 -6.15
CA LEU A 5 11.85 5.89 -5.61
C LEU A 5 13.07 5.20 -4.98
N GLU A 6 14.24 5.24 -5.62
CA GLU A 6 15.45 4.72 -5.01
C GLU A 6 15.84 5.47 -3.73
N GLN A 7 15.55 6.77 -3.61
CA GLN A 7 15.73 7.55 -2.37
C GLN A 7 14.74 7.09 -1.29
N LEU A 8 13.46 6.92 -1.63
CA LEU A 8 12.44 6.40 -0.72
C LEU A 8 12.76 4.97 -0.27
N LEU A 9 13.28 4.13 -1.17
CA LEU A 9 13.75 2.77 -0.92
C LEU A 9 15.13 2.72 -0.20
N ARG A 10 15.86 3.84 -0.13
CA ARG A 10 17.14 3.96 0.57
C ARG A 10 17.00 4.27 2.07
N ASN A 11 15.78 4.25 2.61
CA ASN A 11 15.43 4.53 4.01
C ASN A 11 15.44 6.01 4.41
N VAL A 12 14.91 6.92 3.59
CA VAL A 12 14.62 8.28 4.06
C VAL A 12 13.42 8.22 5.00
N GLY A 13 13.70 8.02 6.30
CA GLY A 13 12.80 8.16 7.44
C GLY A 13 11.44 7.48 7.28
N ALA A 14 11.21 6.38 7.99
CA ALA A 14 9.90 5.73 8.10
C ALA A 14 8.91 6.55 8.96
N SER A 15 8.87 7.86 8.73
CA SER A 15 8.13 8.85 9.52
C SER A 15 7.42 9.82 8.57
N PRO A 16 6.25 10.35 8.98
CA PRO A 16 5.55 11.38 8.23
C PRO A 16 6.41 12.65 8.11
N SER A 17 6.28 13.34 6.98
CA SER A 17 6.93 14.64 6.80
C SER A 17 6.25 15.71 7.66
N PRO A 18 6.90 16.86 7.93
CA PRO A 18 6.24 17.99 8.59
C PRO A 18 4.98 18.47 7.84
N ALA A 19 4.96 18.39 6.51
CA ALA A 19 3.79 18.76 5.73
C ALA A 19 2.63 17.78 5.93
N LEU A 20 2.92 16.48 6.05
CA LEU A 20 1.92 15.48 6.35
C LEU A 20 1.34 15.64 7.77
N LEU A 21 2.18 16.02 8.74
CA LEU A 21 1.71 16.30 10.11
C LEU A 21 0.70 17.45 10.17
N VAL A 22 0.84 18.48 9.31
CA VAL A 22 -0.16 19.56 9.21
C VAL A 22 -1.54 19.01 8.83
N TYR A 23 -1.63 18.03 7.93
CA TYR A 23 -2.91 17.38 7.62
C TYR A 23 -3.50 16.64 8.82
N PHE A 24 -2.64 16.02 9.64
CA PHE A 24 -3.07 15.30 10.85
C PHE A 24 -3.61 16.28 11.91
N ASP A 25 -2.94 17.42 12.09
CA ASP A 25 -3.35 18.46 13.03
C ASP A 25 -4.63 19.19 12.61
N ASN A 26 -4.90 19.26 11.30
CA ASN A 26 -6.12 19.85 10.76
C ASN A 26 -7.34 18.94 10.86
N CYS A 27 -7.17 17.67 11.24
CA CYS A 27 -8.29 16.78 11.49
C CYS A 27 -9.00 17.14 12.80
N SER A 28 -10.32 16.92 12.84
CA SER A 28 -11.17 17.06 14.04
C SER A 28 -10.63 16.31 15.27
N SER A 29 -9.97 15.17 15.03
CA SER A 29 -9.08 14.49 15.97
C SER A 29 -7.82 14.07 15.24
N ASN A 30 -6.65 14.24 15.87
CA ASN A 30 -5.38 13.87 15.24
C ASN A 30 -5.28 12.34 15.06
N PRO A 31 -5.13 11.82 13.83
CA PRO A 31 -5.17 10.38 13.53
C PRO A 31 -3.84 9.64 13.78
N SER A 32 -2.77 10.34 14.18
CA SER A 32 -1.41 9.80 14.21
C SER A 32 -1.29 8.48 14.96
N GLN A 33 -1.85 8.40 16.18
CA GLN A 33 -1.75 7.19 17.00
C GLN A 33 -2.34 5.97 16.30
N ASN A 34 -3.54 6.11 15.71
CA ASN A 34 -4.21 5.02 15.00
C ASN A 34 -3.44 4.61 13.74
N ILE A 35 -2.85 5.58 13.04
CA ILE A 35 -2.03 5.32 11.85
C ILE A 35 -0.80 4.50 12.22
N PHE A 36 -0.05 4.89 13.25
CA PHE A 36 1.15 4.17 13.69
C PHE A 36 0.81 2.78 14.23
N GLN A 37 -0.21 2.67 15.08
CA GLN A 37 -0.68 1.38 15.60
C GLN A 37 -1.06 0.44 14.45
N GLY A 38 -1.83 0.92 13.46
CA GLY A 38 -2.20 0.10 12.30
C GLY A 38 -1.01 -0.32 11.44
N LEU A 39 0.06 0.49 11.34
CA LEU A 39 1.28 0.09 10.65
C LEU A 39 1.99 -1.05 11.39
N ASP A 40 2.10 -0.95 12.71
CA ASP A 40 2.71 -2.00 13.55
C ASP A 40 1.93 -3.31 13.47
N GLU A 41 0.60 -3.26 13.56
CA GLU A 41 -0.28 -4.43 13.43
C GLU A 41 -0.10 -5.12 12.06
N ARG A 42 -0.15 -4.36 10.96
CA ARG A 42 0.03 -4.90 9.60
C ARG A 42 1.45 -5.45 9.40
N GLN A 43 2.47 -4.81 9.96
CA GLN A 43 3.85 -5.29 9.89
C GLN A 43 4.00 -6.66 10.56
N GLU A 44 3.34 -6.87 11.70
CA GLU A 44 3.39 -8.14 12.40
C GLU A 44 2.66 -9.25 11.63
N LEU A 45 1.51 -8.97 11.02
CA LEU A 45 0.83 -9.91 10.13
C LEU A 45 1.75 -10.34 8.97
N ILE A 46 2.40 -9.38 8.31
CA ILE A 46 3.34 -9.66 7.22
C ILE A 46 4.52 -10.51 7.71
N ARG A 47 5.09 -10.18 8.88
CA ARG A 47 6.17 -10.98 9.49
C ARG A 47 5.74 -12.43 9.71
N GLN A 48 4.54 -12.65 10.25
CA GLN A 48 3.98 -14.00 10.44
C GLN A 48 3.76 -14.69 9.09
N GLY A 49 3.20 -14.00 8.10
CA GLY A 49 3.04 -14.54 6.74
C GLY A 49 4.37 -15.00 6.14
N PHE A 50 5.43 -14.21 6.32
CA PHE A 50 6.78 -14.55 5.89
C PHE A 50 7.29 -15.83 6.55
N GLN A 51 7.11 -16.00 7.86
CA GLN A 51 7.52 -17.21 8.61
C GLN A 51 6.90 -18.50 8.03
N HIS A 52 5.68 -18.43 7.49
CA HIS A 52 5.02 -19.56 6.84
C HIS A 52 5.56 -19.87 5.44
N LYS A 53 6.10 -18.87 4.73
CA LYS A 53 6.74 -19.03 3.41
C LYS A 53 8.24 -19.39 3.51
N GLY A 54 8.85 -19.19 4.68
CA GLY A 54 10.25 -19.50 4.98
C GLY A 54 10.78 -18.62 6.13
N ASN A 55 12.10 -18.65 6.38
CA ASN A 55 12.72 -17.76 7.36
C ASN A 55 13.52 -16.68 6.61
N PRO A 56 12.91 -15.55 6.21
CA PRO A 56 13.65 -14.47 5.57
C PRO A 56 14.63 -13.81 6.57
N ASP A 57 15.70 -13.22 6.04
CA ASP A 57 16.62 -12.41 6.83
C ASP A 57 15.86 -11.25 7.50
N LEU A 58 15.95 -11.18 8.83
CA LEU A 58 15.28 -10.15 9.63
C LEU A 58 15.73 -8.73 9.24
N ASN A 59 16.99 -8.57 8.85
CA ASN A 59 17.52 -7.28 8.39
C ASN A 59 16.91 -6.88 7.05
N LEU A 60 16.69 -7.85 6.16
CA LEU A 60 15.99 -7.62 4.91
C LEU A 60 14.54 -7.20 5.18
N LEU A 61 13.81 -7.96 6.01
CA LEU A 61 12.43 -7.62 6.36
C LEU A 61 12.31 -6.20 6.92
N GLN A 62 13.21 -5.83 7.84
CA GLN A 62 13.21 -4.48 8.41
C GLN A 62 13.40 -3.40 7.35
N LYS A 63 14.32 -3.60 6.39
CA LYS A 63 14.53 -2.65 5.28
C LYS A 63 13.32 -2.55 4.36
N LEU A 64 12.66 -3.68 4.08
CA LEU A 64 11.44 -3.71 3.27
C LEU A 64 10.32 -2.92 3.96
N PHE A 65 10.12 -3.12 5.27
CA PHE A 65 9.11 -2.39 6.02
C PHE A 65 9.41 -0.90 6.12
N GLN A 66 10.66 -0.51 6.38
CA GLN A 66 11.06 0.90 6.40
C GLN A 66 10.78 1.58 5.05
N SER A 67 11.15 0.92 3.96
CA SER A 67 10.88 1.40 2.59
C SER A 67 9.37 1.53 2.32
N ALA A 68 8.57 0.56 2.77
CA ALA A 68 7.12 0.55 2.58
C ALA A 68 6.43 1.65 3.40
N HIS A 69 6.86 1.87 4.65
CA HIS A 69 6.36 2.96 5.49
C HIS A 69 6.70 4.34 4.89
N SER A 70 7.93 4.54 4.44
CA SER A 70 8.34 5.78 3.76
C SER A 70 7.50 6.03 2.50
N LEU A 71 7.32 5.00 1.66
CA LEU A 71 6.48 5.12 0.46
C LEU A 71 5.01 5.38 0.82
N TYR A 72 4.48 4.72 1.85
CA TYR A 72 3.12 4.91 2.34
C TYR A 72 2.86 6.36 2.77
N PHE A 73 3.73 6.94 3.59
CA PHE A 73 3.58 8.33 4.03
C PHE A 73 3.73 9.32 2.86
N HIS A 74 4.73 9.11 1.99
CA HIS A 74 4.90 9.93 0.78
C HIS A 74 3.65 9.90 -0.09
N LYS A 75 3.09 8.72 -0.34
CA LYS A 75 1.90 8.56 -1.18
C LYS A 75 0.65 9.13 -0.53
N MET A 76 0.49 8.97 0.78
CA MET A 76 -0.59 9.62 1.51
C MET A 76 -0.53 11.13 1.34
N GLU A 77 0.62 11.75 1.58
CA GLU A 77 0.80 13.19 1.44
C GLU A 77 0.48 13.66 0.02
N SER A 78 1.00 12.98 -1.00
CA SER A 78 0.72 13.35 -2.39
C SER A 78 -0.76 13.20 -2.77
N ILE A 79 -1.45 12.18 -2.25
CA ILE A 79 -2.89 12.02 -2.44
C ILE A 79 -3.65 13.18 -1.77
N LEU A 80 -3.33 13.50 -0.51
CA LEU A 80 -3.99 14.59 0.22
C LEU A 80 -3.76 15.94 -0.47
N ARG A 81 -2.56 16.19 -1.00
CA ARG A 81 -2.25 17.41 -1.76
C ARG A 81 -3.13 17.53 -3.00
N LEU A 82 -3.22 16.46 -3.81
CA LEU A 82 -4.08 16.45 -4.99
C LEU A 82 -5.56 16.65 -4.63
N GLU A 83 -6.02 16.00 -3.57
CA GLU A 83 -7.40 16.17 -3.12
C GLU A 83 -7.66 17.59 -2.62
N GLN A 84 -6.74 18.19 -1.86
CA GLN A 84 -6.86 19.57 -1.41
C GLN A 84 -6.98 20.53 -2.60
N GLU A 85 -6.19 20.35 -3.65
CA GLU A 85 -6.29 21.14 -4.89
C GLU A 85 -7.61 20.93 -5.63
N ARG A 86 -8.16 19.71 -5.58
CA ARG A 86 -9.41 19.33 -6.28
C ARG A 86 -10.66 19.85 -5.59
N ILE A 87 -10.75 19.74 -4.26
CA ILE A 87 -11.97 20.04 -3.49
C ILE A 87 -11.86 21.29 -2.61
N PHE A 88 -10.68 21.94 -2.53
CA PHE A 88 -10.43 23.14 -1.73
C PHE A 88 -10.75 22.97 -0.24
N VAL A 89 -10.59 21.75 0.29
CA VAL A 89 -10.78 21.39 1.71
C VAL A 89 -9.45 21.03 2.34
N GLN A 90 -9.26 21.40 3.60
CA GLN A 90 -8.07 21.05 4.40
C GLN A 90 -8.35 20.00 5.48
N ASP A 91 -9.62 19.76 5.81
CA ASP A 91 -10.05 18.71 6.75
C ASP A 91 -10.27 17.38 6.01
N PHE A 92 -9.36 16.43 6.23
CA PHE A 92 -9.44 15.07 5.70
C PHE A 92 -9.80 14.04 6.78
N SER A 93 -10.42 14.45 7.90
CA SER A 93 -10.77 13.57 9.02
C SER A 93 -11.45 12.29 8.56
N LYS A 94 -12.45 12.40 7.67
CA LYS A 94 -13.17 11.23 7.17
C LYS A 94 -12.23 10.24 6.48
N LEU A 95 -11.30 10.71 5.65
CA LEU A 95 -10.37 9.85 4.93
C LEU A 95 -9.30 9.26 5.87
N LEU A 96 -8.71 10.10 6.72
CA LEU A 96 -7.60 9.74 7.61
C LEU A 96 -8.00 8.94 8.85
N HIS A 97 -9.30 8.70 9.05
CA HIS A 97 -9.79 7.74 10.04
C HIS A 97 -10.30 6.44 9.40
N LEU A 98 -10.31 6.33 8.06
CA LEU A 98 -10.75 5.10 7.40
C LEU A 98 -9.65 4.05 7.43
N HIS A 99 -9.85 3.01 8.24
CA HIS A 99 -8.95 1.87 8.33
C HIS A 99 -8.70 1.21 6.95
N VAL A 100 -9.74 1.09 6.11
CA VAL A 100 -9.64 0.55 4.75
C VAL A 100 -8.72 1.38 3.87
N PHE A 101 -8.76 2.72 3.97
CA PHE A 101 -7.86 3.58 3.20
C PHE A 101 -6.40 3.31 3.57
N HIS A 102 -6.09 3.30 4.86
CA HIS A 102 -4.73 3.04 5.35
C HIS A 102 -4.24 1.63 5.01
N SER A 103 -5.11 0.63 5.13
CA SER A 103 -4.76 -0.76 4.81
C SER A 103 -4.50 -0.94 3.31
N SER A 104 -5.36 -0.41 2.44
CA SER A 104 -5.17 -0.46 0.99
C SER A 104 -3.92 0.30 0.54
N LEU A 105 -3.71 1.51 1.06
CA LEU A 105 -2.54 2.32 0.70
C LEU A 105 -1.24 1.66 1.17
N HIS A 106 -1.21 1.10 2.39
CA HIS A 106 -0.05 0.39 2.90
C HIS A 106 0.22 -0.91 2.13
N ALA A 107 -0.82 -1.68 1.81
CA ALA A 107 -0.70 -2.87 0.96
C ALA A 107 -0.08 -2.53 -0.40
N CYS A 108 -0.48 -1.40 -1.00
CA CYS A 108 0.04 -0.99 -2.30
C CYS A 108 1.50 -0.56 -2.20
N ALA A 109 1.88 0.13 -1.12
CA ALA A 109 3.26 0.47 -0.86
C ALA A 109 4.14 -0.78 -0.66
N LEU A 110 3.68 -1.77 0.11
CA LEU A 110 4.35 -3.06 0.31
C LEU A 110 4.54 -3.80 -1.02
N GLU A 111 3.48 -3.92 -1.82
CA GLU A 111 3.53 -4.59 -3.13
C GLU A 111 4.57 -3.95 -4.06
N VAL A 112 4.60 -2.61 -4.13
CA VAL A 112 5.59 -1.89 -4.94
C VAL A 112 7.01 -2.13 -4.43
N VAL A 113 7.23 -2.08 -3.11
CA VAL A 113 8.55 -2.33 -2.51
C VAL A 113 9.02 -3.75 -2.79
N PHE A 114 8.16 -4.76 -2.60
CA PHE A 114 8.50 -6.15 -2.91
C PHE A 114 8.80 -6.33 -4.40
N TYR A 115 7.99 -5.74 -5.27
CA TYR A 115 8.19 -5.80 -6.72
C TYR A 115 9.53 -5.21 -7.17
N VAL A 116 9.94 -4.08 -6.58
CA VAL A 116 11.21 -3.43 -6.93
C VAL A 116 12.38 -4.22 -6.37
N GLN A 117 12.28 -4.72 -5.14
CA GLN A 117 13.37 -5.42 -4.46
C GLN A 117 13.55 -6.87 -4.90
N LYS A 118 12.58 -7.48 -5.61
CA LYS A 118 12.60 -8.91 -5.99
C LYS A 118 13.85 -9.40 -6.73
N LYS A 119 14.56 -8.50 -7.43
CA LYS A 119 15.80 -8.83 -8.17
C LYS A 119 17.08 -8.45 -7.41
N SER A 120 16.96 -7.60 -6.39
CA SER A 120 18.10 -7.06 -5.64
C SER A 120 18.43 -7.88 -4.39
N THR A 121 17.59 -8.86 -4.04
CA THR A 121 17.71 -9.66 -2.83
C THR A 121 18.07 -11.11 -3.17
N ASN A 122 18.92 -11.73 -2.35
CA ASN A 122 19.23 -13.17 -2.47
C ASN A 122 18.05 -14.08 -2.09
N TYR A 123 16.98 -13.50 -1.56
CA TYR A 123 15.73 -14.17 -1.25
C TYR A 123 14.73 -13.85 -2.37
N SER A 124 14.16 -14.88 -3.02
CA SER A 124 13.16 -14.67 -4.07
C SER A 124 11.88 -14.14 -3.46
N LEU A 125 11.51 -12.91 -3.82
CA LEU A 125 10.24 -12.31 -3.43
C LEU A 125 9.11 -12.65 -4.43
N GLU A 126 9.34 -13.52 -5.42
CA GLU A 126 8.33 -13.80 -6.46
C GLU A 126 7.06 -14.44 -5.90
N SER A 127 7.19 -15.30 -4.89
CA SER A 127 6.07 -16.02 -4.27
C SER A 127 5.24 -15.18 -3.28
N ILE A 128 5.65 -13.93 -3.03
CA ILE A 128 5.00 -12.98 -2.12
C ILE A 128 4.51 -11.70 -2.82
N LEU A 129 4.67 -11.63 -4.15
CA LEU A 129 4.03 -10.58 -4.93
C LEU A 129 2.52 -10.79 -4.93
N PHE A 130 1.80 -9.82 -5.48
CA PHE A 130 0.35 -9.86 -5.65
C PHE A 130 -0.13 -11.24 -6.14
N PRO A 131 -1.15 -11.84 -5.50
CA PRO A 131 -2.08 -11.22 -4.54
C PRO A 131 -1.68 -11.35 -3.06
N TRP A 132 -0.53 -11.93 -2.71
CA TRP A 132 -0.21 -12.36 -1.33
C TRP A 132 -0.35 -11.27 -0.26
N VAL A 133 0.01 -10.01 -0.56
CA VAL A 133 -0.13 -8.91 0.40
C VAL A 133 -1.58 -8.71 0.86
N LEU A 134 -2.56 -8.96 -0.01
CA LEU A 134 -3.95 -8.86 0.38
C LEU A 134 -4.33 -10.03 1.32
N GLU A 135 -3.69 -11.19 1.16
CA GLU A 135 -3.97 -12.44 1.90
C GLU A 135 -3.66 -12.23 3.36
N VAL A 136 -2.43 -11.80 3.57
CA VAL A 136 -1.87 -11.63 4.90
C VAL A 136 -2.53 -10.48 5.64
N LEU A 137 -2.98 -9.46 4.92
CA LEU A 137 -3.66 -8.31 5.52
C LEU A 137 -5.19 -8.49 5.59
N ASN A 138 -5.72 -9.62 5.13
CA ASN A 138 -7.15 -9.88 5.01
C ASN A 138 -7.90 -8.71 4.33
N LEU A 139 -7.31 -8.17 3.26
CA LEU A 139 -7.83 -7.02 2.52
C LEU A 139 -8.62 -7.50 1.30
N THR A 140 -9.81 -6.94 1.09
CA THR A 140 -10.61 -7.31 -0.07
C THR A 140 -9.98 -6.76 -1.36
N PRO A 141 -10.09 -7.47 -2.50
CA PRO A 141 -9.58 -6.99 -3.77
C PRO A 141 -10.22 -5.67 -4.19
N TYR A 142 -11.52 -5.51 -3.90
CA TYR A 142 -12.27 -4.29 -4.20
C TYR A 142 -11.79 -3.07 -3.40
N ASP A 143 -11.49 -3.23 -2.11
CA ASP A 143 -10.96 -2.13 -1.31
C ASP A 143 -9.54 -1.75 -1.72
N PHE A 144 -8.73 -2.72 -2.16
CA PHE A 144 -7.42 -2.45 -2.72
C PHE A 144 -7.52 -1.72 -4.06
N TYR A 145 -8.39 -2.18 -4.98
CA TYR A 145 -8.62 -1.57 -6.28
C TYR A 145 -8.88 -0.06 -6.20
N LYS A 146 -9.70 0.38 -5.23
CA LYS A 146 -10.05 1.80 -5.02
C LYS A 146 -8.84 2.72 -4.83
N VAL A 147 -7.70 2.22 -4.34
CA VAL A 147 -6.52 3.06 -4.08
C VAL A 147 -5.56 3.12 -5.27
N LEU A 148 -5.62 2.16 -6.21
CA LEU A 148 -4.60 1.99 -7.25
C LEU A 148 -4.50 3.20 -8.18
N GLU A 149 -5.65 3.69 -8.65
CA GLU A 149 -5.70 4.86 -9.53
C GLU A 149 -5.13 6.11 -8.85
N SER A 150 -5.58 6.40 -7.63
CA SER A 150 -5.08 7.52 -6.83
C SER A 150 -3.59 7.37 -6.52
N PHE A 151 -3.12 6.14 -6.28
CA PHE A 151 -1.70 5.85 -6.06
C PHE A 151 -0.88 6.24 -7.29
N VAL A 152 -1.30 5.85 -8.50
CA VAL A 152 -0.56 6.21 -9.73
C VAL A 152 -0.66 7.71 -10.01
N LYS A 153 -1.86 8.29 -9.94
CA LYS A 153 -2.09 9.72 -10.23
C LYS A 153 -1.34 10.66 -9.30
N ALA A 154 -1.21 10.29 -8.03
CA ALA A 154 -0.48 11.08 -7.03
C ALA A 154 1.03 11.13 -7.25
N GLU A 155 1.59 10.42 -8.24
CA GLU A 155 3.00 10.55 -8.60
C GLU A 155 3.18 10.31 -10.11
N PRO A 156 2.99 11.36 -10.95
CA PRO A 156 3.16 11.26 -12.40
C PRO A 156 4.57 10.80 -12.80
N ALA A 157 5.54 10.95 -11.90
CA ALA A 157 6.93 10.56 -12.07
C ALA A 157 7.20 9.10 -11.68
N LEU A 158 6.18 8.25 -11.51
CA LEU A 158 6.41 6.83 -11.25
C LEU A 158 7.11 6.15 -12.44
N PRO A 159 8.13 5.30 -12.19
CA PRO A 159 8.75 4.51 -13.25
C PRO A 159 7.72 3.66 -14.00
N GLY A 160 7.78 3.65 -15.34
CA GLY A 160 6.82 2.93 -16.17
C GLY A 160 6.68 1.44 -15.84
N GLY A 161 7.77 0.78 -15.43
CA GLY A 161 7.72 -0.64 -15.01
C GLY A 161 6.94 -0.91 -13.72
N ILE A 162 6.75 0.12 -12.87
CA ILE A 162 5.92 0.05 -11.66
C ILE A 162 4.47 0.38 -12.01
N VAL A 163 4.24 1.39 -12.85
CA VAL A 163 2.89 1.69 -13.37
C VAL A 163 2.30 0.45 -14.06
N GLN A 164 3.07 -0.21 -14.92
CA GLN A 164 2.68 -1.47 -15.55
C GLN A 164 2.45 -2.62 -14.55
N HIS A 165 3.14 -2.63 -13.42
CA HIS A 165 2.89 -3.63 -12.37
C HIS A 165 1.57 -3.37 -11.66
N ILE A 166 1.31 -2.13 -11.26
CA ILE A 166 0.05 -1.71 -10.62
C ILE A 166 -1.13 -1.98 -11.56
N GLN A 167 -1.02 -1.62 -12.84
CA GLN A 167 -2.06 -1.91 -13.85
C GLN A 167 -2.32 -3.41 -14.01
N ARG A 168 -1.30 -4.26 -13.90
CA ARG A 168 -1.51 -5.73 -13.91
C ARG A 168 -2.25 -6.22 -12.68
N CYS A 169 -1.94 -5.65 -11.50
CA CYS A 169 -2.71 -5.94 -10.28
C CYS A 169 -4.16 -5.50 -10.44
N GLU A 170 -4.39 -4.30 -10.99
CA GLU A 170 -5.72 -3.75 -11.27
C GLU A 170 -6.51 -4.66 -12.23
N HIS A 171 -5.94 -5.04 -13.37
CA HIS A 171 -6.58 -5.94 -14.31
C HIS A 171 -6.88 -7.31 -13.68
N SER A 172 -5.95 -7.88 -12.92
CA SER A 172 -6.18 -9.15 -12.23
C SER A 172 -7.38 -9.07 -11.28
N ILE A 173 -7.54 -7.96 -10.56
CA ILE A 173 -8.70 -7.74 -9.69
C ILE A 173 -9.98 -7.58 -10.50
N LEU A 174 -9.96 -6.76 -11.56
CA LEU A 174 -11.13 -6.54 -12.41
C LEU A 174 -11.59 -7.81 -13.10
N ASP A 175 -10.66 -8.62 -13.60
CA ASP A 175 -10.95 -9.93 -14.19
C ASP A 175 -11.64 -10.81 -13.13
N CYS A 176 -11.10 -10.90 -11.92
CA CYS A 176 -11.71 -11.68 -10.83
C CYS A 176 -13.10 -11.17 -10.42
N LEU A 177 -13.28 -9.85 -10.32
CA LEU A 177 -14.55 -9.24 -9.98
C LEU A 177 -15.59 -9.43 -11.10
N ALA A 178 -15.18 -9.42 -12.37
CA ALA A 178 -16.07 -9.66 -13.50
C ALA A 178 -16.67 -11.07 -13.52
N TRP A 179 -15.97 -12.05 -12.93
CA TRP A 179 -16.47 -13.42 -12.78
C TRP A 179 -17.42 -13.62 -11.58
N ILE A 180 -17.51 -12.64 -10.66
CA ILE A 180 -18.46 -12.66 -9.54
C ILE A 180 -19.78 -12.04 -10.03
N THR A 181 -20.85 -12.84 -10.12
CA THR A 181 -22.20 -12.34 -10.43
C THR A 181 -22.62 -11.24 -9.46
N PHE A 182 -23.21 -10.16 -9.98
CA PHE A 182 -23.51 -8.85 -9.34
C PHE A 182 -24.21 -8.86 -7.95
N GLU A 183 -24.63 -10.00 -7.41
CA GLU A 183 -25.28 -10.10 -6.09
C GLU A 183 -24.29 -10.23 -4.90
N VAL A 184 -22.99 -10.43 -5.12
CA VAL A 184 -22.05 -10.89 -4.06
C VAL A 184 -20.78 -10.03 -3.92
N ILE A 185 -20.80 -8.77 -4.37
CA ILE A 185 -19.61 -7.90 -4.40
C ILE A 185 -19.04 -7.61 -2.99
N GLU A 186 -19.88 -7.62 -1.94
CA GLU A 186 -19.43 -7.42 -0.55
C GLU A 186 -18.82 -8.66 0.11
N VAL A 187 -18.81 -9.81 -0.57
CA VAL A 187 -18.39 -11.11 0.01
C VAL A 187 -17.24 -11.76 -0.75
N ALA A 188 -16.51 -10.99 -1.57
CA ALA A 188 -15.34 -11.45 -2.32
C ALA A 188 -14.19 -11.85 -1.36
N SER A 189 -14.33 -13.06 -0.84
CA SER A 189 -13.36 -13.82 -0.07
C SER A 189 -12.15 -14.17 -0.94
N TRP A 190 -10.99 -14.29 -0.28
CA TRP A 190 -9.72 -14.86 -0.76
C TRP A 190 -9.82 -16.01 -1.75
N SER A 191 -10.81 -16.87 -1.56
CA SER A 191 -11.08 -18.04 -2.40
C SER A 191 -11.37 -17.71 -3.87
N VAL A 192 -11.79 -16.49 -4.22
CA VAL A 192 -12.04 -16.12 -5.63
C VAL A 192 -10.75 -15.73 -6.36
N LEU A 193 -9.84 -14.97 -5.71
CA LEU A 193 -8.55 -14.61 -6.31
C LEU A 193 -7.63 -15.81 -6.56
N ALA A 194 -7.73 -16.86 -5.73
CA ALA A 194 -6.94 -18.08 -5.90
C ALA A 194 -7.52 -19.03 -6.99
N ALA A 195 -8.75 -18.79 -7.45
CA ALA A 195 -9.45 -19.62 -8.42
C ALA A 195 -9.47 -19.04 -9.85
N CYS A 196 -9.03 -17.78 -10.01
CA CYS A 196 -8.77 -17.13 -11.29
C CYS A 196 -7.27 -17.18 -11.62
#